data_AF-B7PD26-F1
#
_entry.id   AF-B7PD26-F1
#
_cell.length_a   1.000
_cell.length_b   1.000
_cell.length_c   1.000
_cell.angle_alpha   90.00
_cell.angle_beta   90.00
_cell.angle_gamma   90.00
#
_symmetry.space_group_name_H-M   'P 1'
#
loop_
_entity.id
_entity.type
_entity.pdbx_description
1 polymer ?
#
loop_
_entity_poly.entity_id
_entity_poly.type
_entity_poly.pdbx_seq_one_letter_code
_entity_poly.pdbx_strand_id
1 'polypeptide(L)'
;MSTLIEYAVFGILMLCNLGLGLYFAFFKRVANQTTDELFLGSRTLKVLPLAISSFASLASSTGIVGFIGHYYAYGFHFSWGAVAAILVLPVSVYVIIPALFKLKVTSIFEVSGIMHLASTLKEKKYVLLYMYYNTIK
;
A
#
# COMPACT_ATOMS: atom_id res chain seq x y z
N MET A 1 7.31 -34.98 17.71
CA MET A 1 6.23 -34.01 18.00
C MET A 1 5.15 -34.22 16.95
N SER A 2 3.89 -34.31 17.36
CA SER A 2 2.81 -34.96 16.61
C SER A 2 2.35 -34.17 15.38
N THR A 3 2.70 -34.66 14.19
CA THR A 3 2.32 -34.13 12.86
C THR A 3 0.81 -33.90 12.69
N LEU A 4 -0.01 -34.67 13.43
CA LEU A 4 -1.46 -34.50 13.49
C LEU A 4 -1.86 -33.10 14.01
N ILE A 5 -1.11 -32.56 14.98
CA ILE A 5 -1.37 -31.24 15.57
C ILE A 5 -1.04 -30.14 14.57
N GLU A 6 0.05 -30.28 13.82
CA GLU A 6 0.47 -29.30 12.80
C GLU A 6 -0.58 -29.18 11.68
N TYR A 7 -1.10 -30.32 11.21
CA TYR A 7 -2.15 -30.34 10.20
C TYR A 7 -3.47 -29.78 10.73
N ALA A 8 -3.84 -30.09 11.97
CA ALA A 8 -5.04 -29.55 12.61
C ALA A 8 -4.98 -28.02 12.74
N VAL A 9 -3.85 -27.47 13.20
CA VAL A 9 -3.63 -26.02 13.31
C VAL A 9 -3.68 -25.36 11.93
N PHE A 10 -3.03 -25.94 10.92
CA PHE A 10 -3.08 -25.44 9.55
C PHE A 10 -4.52 -25.42 9.00
N GLY A 11 -5.26 -26.50 9.19
CA GLY A 11 -6.66 -26.60 8.78
C GLY A 11 -7.55 -25.54 9.44
N ILE A 12 -7.41 -25.35 10.76
CA ILE A 12 -8.16 -24.32 11.50
C ILE A 12 -7.81 -22.92 11.00
N LEU A 13 -6.52 -22.59 10.85
CA LEU A 13 -6.09 -21.28 10.37
C LEU A 13 -6.60 -20.97 8.95
N MET A 14 -6.58 -21.97 8.06
CA MET A 14 -7.13 -21.83 6.72
C MET A 14 -8.64 -21.60 6.76
N LEU A 15 -9.38 -22.39 7.55
CA LEU A 15 -10.82 -22.23 7.70
C LEU A 15 -11.19 -20.85 8.30
N CYS A 16 -10.42 -20.34 9.26
CA CYS A 16 -10.63 -19.00 9.80
C CYS A 16 -10.41 -17.90 8.76
N ASN A 17 -9.31 -17.97 7.99
CA ASN A 17 -9.04 -16.99 6.93
C ASN A 17 -10.10 -17.03 5.82
N LEU A 18 -10.44 -18.24 5.36
CA LEU A 18 -11.45 -18.44 4.34
C LEU A 18 -12.83 -18.00 4.85
N GLY A 19 -13.16 -18.31 6.10
CA GLY A 19 -14.41 -17.95 6.75
C GLY A 19 -14.61 -16.44 6.87
N LEU A 20 -13.55 -15.69 7.23
CA LEU A 20 -13.60 -14.22 7.23
C LEU A 20 -13.83 -13.67 5.82
N GLY A 21 -13.12 -14.19 4.82
CA GLY A 21 -13.32 -13.80 3.42
C GLY A 21 -14.72 -14.11 2.91
N LEU A 22 -15.26 -15.28 3.24
CA LEU A 22 -16.60 -15.73 2.83
C LEU A 22 -17.70 -14.94 3.55
N TYR A 23 -17.51 -14.64 4.85
CA TYR A 23 -18.40 -13.78 5.62
C TYR A 23 -18.49 -12.38 5.00
N PHE A 24 -17.35 -11.75 4.69
CA PHE A 24 -17.35 -10.46 3.99
C PHE A 24 -17.93 -10.56 2.57
N ALA A 25 -17.76 -11.67 1.86
CA ALA A 25 -18.30 -11.86 0.52
C ALA A 25 -19.84 -11.99 0.50
N PHE A 26 -20.44 -12.73 1.45
CA PHE A 26 -21.89 -12.95 1.50
C PHE A 26 -22.65 -11.87 2.27
N PHE A 27 -22.17 -11.46 3.45
CA PHE A 27 -22.88 -10.47 4.27
C PHE A 27 -22.66 -9.03 3.80
N LYS A 28 -21.48 -8.70 3.28
CA LYS A 28 -21.16 -7.31 2.88
C LYS A 28 -21.66 -6.96 1.47
N ARG A 29 -22.14 -7.93 0.68
CA ARG A 29 -22.82 -7.69 -0.61
C ARG A 29 -24.22 -7.08 -0.45
N VAL A 30 -24.80 -7.10 0.76
CA VAL A 30 -26.12 -6.50 1.06
C VAL A 30 -26.02 -5.01 1.42
N ALA A 31 -24.87 -4.55 1.92
CA ALA A 31 -24.61 -3.14 2.12
C ALA A 31 -23.93 -2.60 0.85
N ASN A 32 -24.67 -1.86 0.02
CA ASN A 32 -24.19 -1.16 -1.17
C ASN A 32 -23.03 -0.20 -0.84
N GLN A 33 -21.81 -0.72 -0.63
CA GLN A 33 -20.62 0.10 -0.49
C GLN A 33 -20.13 0.42 -1.89
N THR A 34 -20.29 1.69 -2.26
CA THR A 34 -19.68 2.29 -3.46
C THR A 34 -18.18 2.00 -3.46
N THR A 35 -17.59 1.87 -4.65
CA THR A 35 -16.17 1.60 -4.86
C THR A 35 -15.27 2.54 -4.04
N ASP A 36 -15.68 3.80 -3.85
CA ASP A 36 -14.99 4.77 -3.03
C ASP A 36 -14.94 4.40 -1.53
N GLU A 37 -15.96 3.75 -0.97
CA GLU A 37 -15.91 3.31 0.43
C GLU A 37 -14.99 2.11 0.63
N LEU A 38 -14.89 1.24 -0.38
CA LEU A 38 -14.01 0.09 -0.38
C LEU A 38 -12.54 0.48 -0.59
N PHE A 39 -12.27 1.46 -1.45
CA PHE A 39 -10.92 1.92 -1.80
C PHE A 39 -10.40 3.06 -0.90
N LEU A 40 -11.24 4.03 -0.50
CA LEU A 40 -10.84 5.16 0.35
C LEU A 40 -11.13 4.94 1.84
N GLY A 41 -11.86 3.89 2.22
CA GLY A 41 -12.22 3.65 3.63
C GLY A 41 -12.88 4.89 4.26
N SER A 42 -13.77 5.55 3.53
CA SER A 42 -14.48 6.76 3.95
C SER A 42 -13.56 7.96 4.29
N ARG A 43 -12.26 7.97 3.94
CA ARG A 43 -11.29 9.03 4.33
C ARG A 43 -11.24 9.35 5.82
N THR A 44 -11.90 8.56 6.66
CA THR A 44 -12.07 8.72 8.10
C THR A 44 -11.25 7.70 8.88
N LEU A 45 -10.62 6.74 8.19
CA LEU A 45 -9.67 5.81 8.80
C LEU A 45 -8.51 6.59 9.41
N LYS A 46 -8.33 6.39 10.72
CA LYS A 46 -7.20 6.93 11.48
C LYS A 46 -5.88 6.47 10.84
N VAL A 47 -4.84 7.29 10.96
CA VAL A 47 -3.51 7.04 10.38
C VAL A 47 -2.92 5.69 10.80
N LEU A 48 -3.24 5.23 12.01
CA LEU A 48 -2.76 3.95 12.56
C LEU A 48 -3.28 2.71 11.77
N PRO A 49 -4.60 2.48 11.63
CA PRO A 49 -5.12 1.40 10.78
C PRO A 49 -4.61 1.44 9.33
N LEU A 50 -4.47 2.64 8.77
CA LEU A 50 -3.98 2.83 7.40
C LEU A 50 -2.53 2.36 7.26
N ALA A 51 -1.66 2.76 8.19
CA ALA A 51 -0.25 2.33 8.20
C ALA A 51 -0.12 0.81 8.39
N ILE A 52 -0.93 0.22 9.29
CA ILE A 52 -0.93 -1.23 9.54
C ILE A 52 -1.36 -2.01 8.29
N SER A 53 -2.43 -1.57 7.61
CA SER A 53 -2.88 -2.21 6.36
C SER A 53 -1.83 -2.07 5.25
N SER A 54 -1.20 -0.90 5.14
CA SER A 54 -0.13 -0.69 4.15
C SER A 54 1.07 -1.58 4.43
N PHE A 55 1.49 -1.70 5.69
CA PHE A 55 2.56 -2.60 6.10
C PHE A 55 2.21 -4.06 5.83
N ALA A 56 0.96 -4.47 6.12
CA ALA A 56 0.49 -5.81 5.84
C ALA A 56 0.55 -6.16 4.34
N SER A 57 0.28 -5.21 3.44
CA SER A 57 0.42 -5.42 1.99
C SER A 57 1.88 -5.55 1.51
N LEU A 58 2.85 -5.00 2.24
CA LEU A 58 4.28 -5.13 1.93
C LEU A 58 4.85 -6.46 2.44
N ALA A 59 4.25 -7.04 3.47
CA ALA A 59 4.71 -8.28 4.08
C ALA A 59 4.41 -9.48 3.16
N SER A 60 5.47 -10.06 2.60
CA SER A 60 5.40 -11.30 1.82
C SER A 60 6.22 -12.41 2.46
N SER A 61 5.65 -13.62 2.49
CA SER A 61 6.30 -14.83 3.01
C SER A 61 7.60 -15.15 2.27
N THR A 62 7.62 -14.98 0.94
CA THR A 62 8.82 -15.22 0.13
C THR A 62 9.94 -14.24 0.44
N GLY A 63 9.60 -12.99 0.79
CA GLY A 63 10.57 -11.98 1.21
C GLY A 63 11.29 -12.39 2.49
N ILE A 64 10.56 -12.88 3.49
CA ILE A 64 11.14 -13.28 4.78
C ILE A 64 12.13 -14.44 4.61
N VAL A 65 11.74 -15.49 3.87
CA VAL A 65 12.63 -16.64 3.60
C VAL A 65 13.86 -16.19 2.78
N GLY A 66 13.66 -15.32 1.79
CA GLY A 66 14.74 -14.76 0.99
C GLY A 66 15.74 -13.94 1.82
N PHE A 67 15.25 -13.10 2.75
CA PHE A 67 16.12 -12.34 3.65
C PHE A 67 16.94 -13.27 4.53
N ILE A 68 16.33 -14.28 5.13
CA ILE A 68 17.02 -15.24 5.98
C ILE A 68 18.12 -15.95 5.18
N GLY A 69 17.81 -16.46 3.99
CA GLY A 69 18.81 -17.10 3.12
C GLY A 69 19.97 -16.18 2.75
N HIS A 70 19.68 -14.91 2.47
CA HIS A 70 20.71 -13.92 2.16
C HIS A 70 21.58 -13.57 3.38
N TYR A 71 20.98 -13.46 4.58
CA TYR A 71 21.73 -13.24 5.83
C TYR A 71 22.63 -14.42 6.17
N TYR A 72 22.18 -15.65 5.92
CA TYR A 72 23.00 -16.85 6.11
C TYR A 72 24.18 -16.92 5.12
N ALA A 73 23.99 -16.51 3.86
CA ALA A 73 25.02 -16.63 2.83
C ALA A 73 26.02 -15.45 2.78
N TYR A 74 25.55 -14.21 2.95
CA TYR A 74 26.33 -13.00 2.71
C TYR A 74 26.45 -12.08 3.94
N GLY A 75 25.92 -12.50 5.09
CA GLY A 75 25.94 -11.70 6.31
C GLY A 75 25.04 -10.46 6.25
N PHE A 76 25.34 -9.45 7.09
CA PHE A 76 24.43 -8.34 7.37
C PHE A 76 24.41 -7.21 6.33
N HIS A 77 25.06 -7.37 5.16
CA HIS A 77 25.20 -6.30 4.17
C HIS A 77 23.86 -5.82 3.59
N PHE A 78 22.88 -6.72 3.49
CA PHE A 78 21.53 -6.39 3.00
C PHE A 78 20.79 -5.37 3.88
N SER A 79 21.12 -5.30 5.17
CA SER A 79 20.50 -4.36 6.13
C SER A 79 20.73 -2.89 5.76
N TRP A 80 21.78 -2.57 5.01
CA TRP A 80 22.06 -1.20 4.57
C TRP A 80 20.93 -0.63 3.69
N GLY A 81 20.28 -1.49 2.90
CA GLY A 81 19.11 -1.11 2.12
C GLY A 81 17.92 -0.69 2.99
N ALA A 82 17.75 -1.32 4.15
CA ALA A 82 16.70 -0.94 5.10
C ALA A 82 16.96 0.44 5.72
N VAL A 83 18.22 0.76 6.04
CA VAL A 83 18.61 2.09 6.56
C VAL A 83 18.35 3.18 5.52
N ALA A 84 18.72 2.93 4.26
CA ALA A 84 18.43 3.86 3.16
C ALA A 84 16.92 4.07 2.95
N ALA A 85 16.12 3.00 3.05
CA ALA A 85 14.66 3.09 2.95
C ALA A 85 14.06 3.95 4.07
N ILE A 86 14.55 3.81 5.31
CA ILE A 86 14.12 4.63 6.45
C ILE A 86 14.42 6.11 6.23
N LEU A 87 15.56 6.44 5.61
CA LEU A 87 15.92 7.83 5.30
C LEU A 87 15.06 8.44 4.18
N VAL A 88 14.63 7.63 3.20
CA VAL A 88 13.79 8.08 2.08
C VAL A 88 12.32 8.25 2.48
N LEU A 89 11.83 7.45 3.44
CA LEU A 89 10.44 7.52 3.93
C LEU A 89 9.97 8.91 4.36
N PRO A 90 10.66 9.68 5.22
CA PRO A 90 10.19 11.01 5.62
C PRO A 90 10.12 11.96 4.42
N VAL A 91 11.10 11.93 3.52
CA VAL A 91 11.09 12.76 2.30
C VAL A 91 9.88 12.45 1.43
N SER A 92 9.56 11.16 1.27
CA SER A 92 8.40 10.70 0.51
C SER A 92 7.08 11.14 1.15
N VAL A 93 6.96 11.03 2.49
CA VAL A 93 5.78 11.45 3.25
C VAL A 93 5.53 12.96 3.14
N TYR A 94 6.57 13.78 3.24
CA TYR A 94 6.42 15.24 3.19
C TYR A 94 6.18 15.82 1.79
N VAL A 95 6.58 15.11 0.72
CA VAL A 95 6.46 15.63 -0.66
C VAL A 95 5.32 14.95 -1.42
N ILE A 96 5.22 13.62 -1.35
CA ILE A 96 4.29 12.85 -2.18
C ILE A 96 2.86 12.88 -1.60
N ILE A 97 2.71 12.70 -0.29
CA ILE A 97 1.38 12.67 0.34
C ILE A 97 0.61 14.00 0.19
N PRO A 98 1.19 15.19 0.45
CA PRO A 98 0.46 16.44 0.26
C PRO A 98 0.16 16.74 -1.22
N ALA A 99 1.03 16.33 -2.14
CA ALA A 99 0.77 16.44 -3.57
C ALA A 99 -0.43 15.59 -4.02
N LEU A 100 -0.50 14.33 -3.57
CA LEU A 100 -1.60 13.42 -3.91
C LEU A 100 -2.93 13.81 -3.24
N PHE A 101 -2.91 14.27 -1.99
CA PHE A 101 -4.11 14.70 -1.28
C PHE A 101 -4.77 15.93 -1.94
N LYS A 102 -3.97 16.87 -2.46
CA LYS A 102 -4.49 18.10 -3.11
C LYS A 102 -5.14 17.85 -4.47
N LEU A 103 -4.71 16.83 -5.21
CA LEU A 103 -5.30 16.51 -6.51
C LEU A 103 -6.59 15.65 -6.40
N LYS A 104 -7.00 15.20 -5.19
CA LYS A 104 -8.21 14.37 -4.95
C LYS A 104 -8.33 13.11 -5.83
N VAL A 105 -7.21 12.62 -6.33
CA VAL A 105 -7.13 11.50 -7.27
C VAL A 105 -7.37 10.18 -6.54
N THR A 106 -8.21 9.30 -7.08
CA THR A 106 -8.55 8.00 -6.45
C THR A 106 -7.54 6.91 -6.80
N SER A 107 -6.69 7.13 -7.82
CA SER A 107 -5.69 6.18 -8.28
C SER A 107 -4.42 6.88 -8.79
N ILE A 108 -3.23 6.33 -8.49
CA ILE A 108 -1.94 6.83 -9.00
C ILE A 108 -1.91 6.87 -10.53
N PHE A 109 -2.68 5.99 -11.20
CA PHE A 109 -2.77 5.93 -12.66
C PHE A 109 -3.47 7.14 -13.28
N GLU A 110 -4.40 7.79 -12.58
CA GLU A 110 -5.04 9.02 -13.06
C GLU A 110 -4.02 10.17 -13.12
N VAL A 111 -3.03 10.21 -12.21
CA VAL A 111 -1.93 11.19 -12.28
C VAL A 111 -1.09 10.98 -13.54
N SER A 112 -0.77 9.73 -13.86
CA SER A 112 -0.03 9.40 -15.09
C SER A 112 -0.85 9.70 -16.34
N GLY A 113 -2.16 9.46 -16.33
CA GLY A 113 -3.07 9.77 -17.42
C GLY A 113 -3.20 11.28 -17.66
N ILE A 114 -3.38 12.08 -16.60
CA ILE A 114 -3.40 13.55 -16.66
C ILE A 114 -2.06 14.08 -17.13
N MET A 115 -0.94 13.54 -16.65
CA MET A 115 0.40 13.93 -17.09
C MET A 115 0.65 13.57 -18.56
N HIS A 116 0.14 12.43 -19.03
CA HIS A 116 0.24 12.02 -20.43
C HIS A 116 -0.65 12.90 -21.33
N LEU A 117 -1.90 13.18 -20.94
CA LEU A 117 -2.78 14.13 -21.65
C LEU A 117 -2.20 15.55 -21.65
N ALA A 118 -1.61 16.00 -20.54
CA ALA A 118 -0.94 17.29 -20.43
C ALA A 118 0.37 17.36 -21.23
N SER A 119 1.02 16.22 -21.47
CA SER A 119 2.18 16.16 -22.38
C SER A 119 1.77 16.25 -23.85
N THR A 120 0.53 15.87 -24.18
CA THR A 120 -0.09 15.97 -25.50
C THR A 120 -0.72 17.36 -25.74
N LEU A 121 -1.25 17.99 -24.70
CA LEU A 121 -1.78 19.36 -24.70
C LEU A 121 -0.66 20.36 -24.35
N LYS A 122 0.14 20.69 -25.37
CA LYS A 122 1.00 21.89 -25.55
C LYS A 122 1.28 22.81 -24.33
N GLU A 123 2.58 23.04 -24.11
CA GLU A 123 3.26 23.90 -23.11
C GLU A 123 3.54 23.26 -21.73
N LYS A 124 4.58 22.41 -21.71
CA LYS A 124 5.27 21.82 -20.53
C LYS A 124 5.59 22.81 -19.38
N LYS A 125 5.54 24.13 -19.60
CA LYS A 125 5.92 25.16 -18.62
C LYS A 125 4.80 25.47 -17.61
N TYR A 126 3.54 25.50 -18.04
CA TYR A 126 2.43 25.93 -17.16
C TYR A 126 1.97 24.82 -16.21
N VAL A 127 2.09 23.55 -16.60
CA VAL A 127 1.64 22.41 -15.78
C VAL A 127 2.53 22.22 -14.55
N LEU A 128 3.86 22.36 -14.70
CA LEU A 128 4.80 22.35 -13.59
C LEU A 128 4.61 23.56 -12.65
N LEU A 129 4.28 24.73 -13.20
CA LEU A 129 3.94 25.94 -12.43
C LEU A 129 2.62 25.79 -11.67
N TYR A 130 1.59 25.16 -12.26
CA TYR A 130 0.33 24.84 -11.58
C TYR A 130 0.53 23.83 -10.44
N MET A 131 1.38 22.81 -10.63
CA MET A 131 1.70 21.83 -9.60
C MET A 131 2.56 22.43 -8.47
N TYR A 132 3.48 23.36 -8.78
CA TYR A 132 4.27 24.11 -7.79
C TYR A 132 3.43 25.15 -7.02
N TYR A 133 2.58 25.92 -7.72
CA TYR A 133 1.73 26.95 -7.11
C TYR A 133 0.66 26.34 -6.19
N ASN A 134 0.10 25.18 -6.54
CA ASN A 134 -0.85 24.47 -5.69
C ASN A 134 -0.17 23.71 -4.52
N THR A 135 1.16 23.55 -4.54
CA THR A 135 1.91 22.93 -3.44
C THR A 135 2.09 23.89 -2.26
N ILE A 136 2.14 25.21 -2.48
CA ILE A 136 2.51 26.24 -1.48
C ILE A 136 1.31 26.90 -0.75
N LYS A 137 0.08 26.81 -1.28
CA LYS A 137 -1.15 27.16 -0.54
C LYS A 137 -1.87 25.92 -0.06
#